data_AF-A0A1F8EVD3-F1
#
_entry.id   AF-A0A1F8EVD3-F1
#
_cell.length_a   1.000
_cell.length_b   1.000
_cell.length_c   1.000
_cell.angle_alpha   90.00
_cell.angle_beta   90.00
_cell.angle_gamma   90.00
#
_symmetry.space_group_name_H-M   'P 1'
#
loop_
_entity.id
_entity.type
_entity.pdbx_description
1 polymer ?
#
loop_
_entity_poly.entity_id
_entity_poly.type
_entity_poly.pdbx_seq_one_letter_code
_entity_poly.pdbx_strand_id
1 'polypeptide(L)'
;MILAHSIVGIMPVSNSEFSWFWFIGSVIADIDHLFVLYSHKIFSWDKLIDAIKFEDKYGIHFKTKYMHSIFGAVVTTIPVLFISREGALYYFVAYLIHLVLDWPDIDEKQYFYPFKKKVRGFLPIFSKLEIIFTILLLGFYFYQINLF
;
A
#
# COMPACT_ATOMS: atom_id res chain seq x y z
N MET A 1 -2.06 -2.74 6.69
CA MET A 1 -2.57 -3.52 5.53
C MET A 1 -1.51 -4.05 4.54
N ILE A 2 -0.25 -4.25 4.93
CA ILE A 2 0.88 -4.55 4.02
C ILE A 2 0.61 -5.72 3.03
N LEU A 3 -0.02 -6.80 3.48
CA LEU A 3 -0.29 -7.96 2.63
C LEU A 3 -1.40 -7.71 1.60
N ALA A 4 -2.39 -6.87 1.92
CA ALA A 4 -3.50 -6.56 1.04
C ALA A 4 -3.02 -5.79 -0.21
N HIS A 5 -2.01 -4.92 -0.05
CA HIS A 5 -1.42 -4.17 -1.17
C HIS A 5 -0.77 -5.08 -2.21
N SER A 6 -0.05 -6.11 -1.76
CA SER A 6 0.55 -7.11 -2.66
C SER A 6 -0.52 -7.94 -3.36
N ILE A 7 -1.59 -8.32 -2.65
CA ILE A 7 -2.70 -9.10 -3.23
C ILE A 7 -3.41 -8.29 -4.32
N VAL A 8 -3.73 -7.02 -4.06
CA VAL A 8 -4.28 -6.14 -5.11
C VAL A 8 -3.31 -6.03 -6.27
N GLY A 9 -2.02 -5.86 -6.02
CA GLY A 9 -1.02 -5.70 -7.07
C GLY A 9 -0.90 -6.90 -8.02
N ILE A 10 -1.20 -8.12 -7.56
CA ILE A 10 -1.19 -9.32 -8.42
C ILE A 10 -2.54 -9.60 -9.08
N MET A 11 -3.61 -8.88 -8.70
CA MET A 11 -4.92 -9.06 -9.32
C MET A 11 -4.85 -8.69 -10.81
N PRO A 12 -5.51 -9.49 -11.67
CA PRO A 12 -5.58 -9.18 -13.07
C PRO A 12 -6.49 -7.98 -13.32
N VAL A 13 -6.17 -7.18 -14.34
CA VAL A 13 -6.79 -5.85 -14.53
C VAL A 13 -7.51 -5.74 -15.87
N SER A 14 -6.81 -5.98 -16.98
CA SER A 14 -7.35 -5.88 -18.34
C SER A 14 -7.38 -7.25 -18.98
N ASN A 15 -8.54 -7.68 -19.49
CA ASN A 15 -8.75 -9.02 -20.08
C ASN A 15 -8.25 -10.18 -19.23
N SER A 16 -8.31 -10.03 -17.91
CA SER A 16 -7.81 -11.02 -16.95
C SER A 16 -6.30 -11.25 -16.99
N GLU A 17 -5.54 -10.31 -17.57
CA GLU A 17 -4.08 -10.34 -17.60
C GLU A 17 -3.45 -9.52 -16.46
N PHE A 18 -2.27 -9.98 -16.05
CA PHE A 18 -1.41 -9.30 -15.09
C PHE A 18 -0.74 -8.08 -15.72
N SER A 19 -0.59 -7.00 -14.94
CA SER A 19 0.09 -5.78 -15.36
C SER A 19 1.18 -5.38 -14.38
N TRP A 20 2.42 -5.25 -14.88
CA TRP A 20 3.54 -4.74 -14.07
C TRP A 20 3.29 -3.32 -13.55
N PHE A 21 2.64 -2.46 -14.34
CA PHE A 21 2.34 -1.10 -13.92
C PHE A 21 1.35 -1.08 -12.75
N TRP A 22 0.36 -1.97 -12.77
CA TRP A 22 -0.59 -2.16 -11.69
C TRP A 22 0.09 -2.69 -10.42
N PHE A 23 0.89 -3.75 -10.56
CA PHE A 23 1.64 -4.32 -9.43
C PHE A 23 2.52 -3.27 -8.76
N ILE A 24 3.34 -2.57 -9.54
CA ILE A 24 4.25 -1.56 -9.01
C ILE A 24 3.45 -0.41 -8.39
N GLY A 25 2.38 0.07 -9.05
CA GLY A 25 1.51 1.12 -8.49
C GLY A 25 0.92 0.75 -7.13
N SER A 26 0.57 -0.53 -6.94
CA SER A 26 0.02 -1.04 -5.68
C SER A 26 1.03 -1.14 -4.55
N VAL A 27 2.34 -1.32 -4.83
CA VAL A 27 3.36 -1.58 -3.79
C VAL A 27 4.37 -0.45 -3.61
N ILE A 28 4.50 0.45 -4.58
CA ILE A 28 5.50 1.53 -4.56
C ILE A 28 5.32 2.50 -3.39
N ALA A 29 4.09 2.71 -2.93
CA ALA A 29 3.83 3.52 -1.75
C ALA A 29 4.51 2.94 -0.50
N ASP A 30 4.63 1.61 -0.40
CA ASP A 30 5.29 0.94 0.73
C ASP A 30 6.84 0.94 0.65
N ILE A 31 7.44 1.53 -0.38
CA ILE A 31 8.92 1.56 -0.51
C ILE A 31 9.59 2.28 0.66
N ASP A 32 8.89 3.21 1.28
CA ASP A 32 9.35 3.94 2.45
C ASP A 32 9.45 3.06 3.71
N HIS A 33 8.64 2.01 3.83
CA HIS A 33 8.76 1.02 4.90
C HIS A 33 10.13 0.32 4.82
N LEU A 34 10.59 -0.03 3.60
CA LEU A 34 11.91 -0.62 3.40
C LEU A 34 13.03 0.36 3.78
N PHE A 35 12.86 1.64 3.44
CA PHE A 35 13.80 2.70 3.83
C PHE A 35 13.89 2.83 5.36
N VAL A 36 12.76 2.82 6.04
CA VAL A 36 12.66 2.91 7.50
C VAL A 36 13.25 1.68 8.18
N LEU A 37 12.95 0.46 7.70
CA LEU A 37 13.55 -0.77 8.21
C LEU A 37 15.08 -0.74 8.09
N TYR A 38 15.57 -0.29 6.95
CA TYR A 38 17.01 -0.16 6.70
C TYR A 38 17.66 0.89 7.62
N SER A 39 17.06 2.09 7.75
CA SER A 39 17.61 3.16 8.59
C SER A 39 17.67 2.80 10.07
N HIS A 40 16.70 2.01 10.55
CA HIS A 40 16.64 1.54 11.93
C HIS A 40 17.31 0.17 12.16
N LYS A 41 17.95 -0.41 11.14
CA LYS A 41 18.65 -1.71 11.20
C LYS A 41 17.75 -2.85 11.71
N ILE A 42 16.47 -2.82 11.34
CA ILE A 42 15.49 -3.86 11.71
C ILE A 42 15.54 -4.96 10.65
N PHE A 43 16.31 -6.01 10.93
CA PHE A 43 16.55 -7.11 9.99
C PHE A 43 16.01 -8.47 10.44
N SER A 44 15.57 -8.61 11.70
CA SER A 44 15.02 -9.87 12.21
C SER A 44 13.49 -9.84 12.23
N TRP A 45 12.87 -10.97 11.86
CA TRP A 45 11.41 -11.11 11.80
C TRP A 45 10.70 -10.71 13.09
N ASP A 46 11.21 -11.13 14.25
CA ASP A 46 10.62 -10.76 15.55
C ASP A 46 10.64 -9.25 15.80
N LYS A 47 11.72 -8.57 15.39
CA LYS A 47 11.84 -7.12 15.53
C LYS A 47 10.96 -6.39 14.54
N LEU A 48 10.77 -6.94 13.34
CA LEU A 48 9.88 -6.38 12.34
C LEU A 48 8.42 -6.41 12.81
N ILE A 49 7.96 -7.55 13.34
CA ILE A 49 6.61 -7.68 13.89
C ILE A 49 6.42 -6.76 15.10
N ASP A 50 7.38 -6.72 16.04
CA ASP A 50 7.28 -5.85 17.21
C ASP A 50 7.32 -4.36 16.83
N ALA A 51 8.14 -3.98 15.85
CA ALA A 51 8.26 -2.59 15.40
C ALA A 51 7.03 -2.11 14.64
N ILE A 52 6.45 -2.92 13.74
CA ILE A 52 5.20 -2.57 13.04
C ILE A 52 4.04 -2.46 14.04
N LYS A 53 4.01 -3.31 15.08
CA LYS A 53 2.94 -3.30 16.07
C LYS A 53 3.05 -2.15 17.07
N PHE A 54 4.27 -1.67 17.34
CA PHE A 54 4.55 -0.66 18.36
C PHE A 54 5.43 0.47 17.79
N GLU A 55 5.01 1.09 16.69
CA GLU A 55 5.69 2.21 16.03
C GLU A 55 6.14 3.30 17.03
N ASP A 56 5.23 3.74 17.90
CA ASP A 56 5.48 4.78 18.91
C ASP A 56 6.56 4.38 19.94
N LYS A 57 6.65 3.09 20.30
CA LYS A 57 7.65 2.57 21.26
C LYS A 57 9.06 2.69 20.70
N TYR A 58 9.21 2.56 19.38
CA TYR A 58 10.50 2.65 18.70
C TYR A 58 10.79 4.06 18.15
N GLY A 59 9.83 4.98 18.22
CA GLY A 59 9.94 6.31 17.62
C GLY A 59 10.07 6.24 16.10
N ILE A 60 9.43 5.25 15.48
CA ILE A 60 9.50 4.96 14.06
C ILE A 60 8.14 5.20 13.45
N HIS A 61 8.09 5.82 12.26
CA HIS A 61 6.88 5.87 11.44
C HIS A 61 7.18 5.24 10.10
N PHE A 62 6.53 4.12 9.81
CA PHE A 62 6.79 3.37 8.58
C PHE A 62 6.18 4.04 7.34
N LYS A 63 5.07 4.77 7.54
CA LYS A 63 4.35 5.48 6.47
C LYS A 63 4.80 6.93 6.42
N THR A 64 5.53 7.29 5.38
CA THR A 64 5.97 8.66 5.16
C THR A 64 4.86 9.47 4.52
N LYS A 65 4.74 10.74 4.95
CA LYS A 65 3.77 11.69 4.39
C LYS A 65 3.87 11.91 2.88
N TYR A 66 4.98 11.52 2.25
CA TYR A 66 5.20 11.70 0.82
C TYR A 66 4.63 10.53 0.03
N MET A 67 4.98 9.29 0.38
CA MET A 67 4.58 8.09 -0.36
C MET A 67 3.16 7.59 0.00
N HIS A 68 2.58 8.00 1.12
CA HIS A 68 1.16 7.74 1.42
C HIS A 68 0.29 8.96 1.19
N SER A 69 0.45 9.59 0.01
CA SER A 69 -0.33 10.78 -0.37
C SER A 69 -0.70 10.80 -1.85
N ILE A 70 -1.77 11.54 -2.17
CA ILE A 70 -2.17 11.81 -3.55
C ILE A 70 -1.06 12.54 -4.31
N PHE A 71 -0.31 13.41 -3.63
CA PHE A 71 0.86 14.06 -4.22
C PHE A 71 1.93 13.05 -4.62
N GLY A 72 2.24 12.09 -3.73
CA GLY A 72 3.11 10.96 -4.04
C GLY A 72 2.64 10.20 -5.28
N ALA A 73 1.36 9.84 -5.31
CA ALA A 73 0.75 9.15 -6.44
C ALA A 73 0.95 9.90 -7.76
N VAL A 74 0.69 11.22 -7.78
CA VAL A 74 0.87 12.06 -8.98
C VAL A 74 2.34 12.10 -9.38
N VAL A 75 3.25 12.40 -8.44
CA VAL A 75 4.68 12.55 -8.73
C VAL A 75 5.29 11.27 -9.28
N THR A 76 4.96 10.11 -8.70
CA THR A 76 5.52 8.83 -9.15
C THR A 76 4.86 8.29 -10.41
N THR A 77 3.65 8.75 -10.74
CA THR A 77 2.98 8.43 -12.02
C THR A 77 3.58 9.18 -13.20
N ILE A 78 4.09 10.41 -13.00
CA ILE A 78 4.63 11.25 -14.09
C ILE A 78 5.68 10.51 -14.94
N PRO A 79 6.70 9.85 -14.37
CA PRO A 79 7.65 9.05 -15.15
C PRO A 79 6.99 7.94 -15.99
N VAL A 80 5.95 7.30 -15.45
CA VAL A 80 5.22 6.21 -16.13
C VAL A 80 4.46 6.73 -17.35
N LEU A 81 3.93 7.97 -17.30
CA LEU A 81 3.23 8.59 -18.42
C LEU A 81 4.09 8.71 -19.68
N PHE A 82 5.41 8.85 -19.53
CA PHE A 82 6.36 8.91 -20.65
C PHE A 82 6.66 7.53 -21.27
N ILE A 83 6.33 6.44 -20.57
CA ILE A 83 6.52 5.06 -21.02
C ILE A 83 5.24 4.53 -21.65
N SER A 84 4.11 4.64 -20.94
CA SER A 84 2.81 4.18 -21.41
C SER A 84 1.69 4.96 -20.73
N ARG A 85 0.79 5.56 -21.51
CA ARG A 85 -0.39 6.28 -20.98
C ARG A 85 -1.36 5.33 -20.28
N GLU A 86 -1.59 4.16 -20.87
CA GLU A 86 -2.45 3.12 -20.28
C GLU A 86 -1.81 2.56 -19.00
N GLY A 87 -0.50 2.25 -19.06
CA GLY A 87 0.25 1.79 -17.90
C GLY A 87 0.23 2.80 -16.75
N ALA A 88 0.37 4.09 -17.04
CA ALA A 88 0.28 5.15 -16.05
C ALA A 88 -1.09 5.23 -15.38
N LEU A 89 -2.18 4.97 -16.13
CA LEU A 89 -3.51 4.89 -15.56
C LEU A 89 -3.63 3.71 -14.58
N TYR A 90 -3.18 2.52 -14.98
CA TYR A 90 -3.16 1.34 -14.10
C TYR A 90 -2.34 1.59 -12.85
N TYR A 91 -1.15 2.15 -13.01
CA TYR A 91 -0.27 2.51 -11.91
C TYR A 91 -0.94 3.50 -10.94
N PHE A 92 -1.51 4.59 -11.46
CA PHE A 92 -2.13 5.62 -10.64
C PHE A 92 -3.35 5.09 -9.89
N VAL A 93 -4.20 4.31 -10.56
CA VAL A 93 -5.39 3.71 -9.94
C VAL A 93 -4.99 2.70 -8.87
N ALA A 94 -3.99 1.84 -9.13
CA ALA A 94 -3.49 0.90 -8.13
C ALA A 94 -2.94 1.62 -6.89
N TYR A 95 -2.23 2.74 -7.08
CA TYR A 95 -1.75 3.59 -6.00
C TYR A 95 -2.90 4.21 -5.20
N LEU A 96 -3.94 4.72 -5.87
CA LEU A 96 -5.11 5.24 -5.16
C LEU A 96 -5.82 4.15 -4.36
N ILE A 97 -5.94 2.94 -4.91
CA ILE A 97 -6.49 1.79 -4.17
C ILE A 97 -5.63 1.47 -2.95
N HIS A 98 -4.30 1.53 -3.07
CA HIS A 98 -3.41 1.40 -1.92
C HIS A 98 -3.75 2.42 -0.83
N LEU A 99 -3.89 3.70 -1.16
CA LEU A 99 -4.25 4.73 -0.18
C LEU A 99 -5.63 4.46 0.46
N VAL A 100 -6.59 3.97 -0.32
CA VAL A 100 -7.93 3.58 0.16
C VAL A 100 -7.85 2.38 1.10
N LEU A 101 -7.04 1.38 0.78
CA LEU A 101 -6.80 0.23 1.65
C LEU A 101 -6.19 0.67 2.97
N ASP A 102 -5.29 1.65 2.95
CA ASP A 102 -4.70 2.20 4.17
C ASP A 102 -5.64 3.07 5.01
N TRP A 103 -6.79 3.49 4.46
CA TRP A 103 -7.70 4.43 5.13
C TRP A 103 -8.21 3.93 6.49
N PRO A 104 -8.63 2.66 6.64
CA PRO A 104 -9.13 2.14 7.90
C PRO A 104 -8.05 2.07 8.98
N ASP A 105 -6.77 1.96 8.63
CA ASP A 105 -5.68 1.78 9.60
C ASP A 105 -5.63 2.94 10.62
N ILE A 106 -5.43 2.59 11.89
CA ILE A 106 -5.45 3.51 13.04
C ILE A 106 -4.34 4.56 13.03
N ASP A 107 -3.32 4.39 12.20
CA ASP A 107 -2.20 5.33 12.08
C ASP A 107 -2.66 6.65 11.46
N GLU A 108 -2.04 7.73 11.92
CA GLU A 108 -2.27 9.05 11.37
C GLU A 108 -1.59 9.19 10.01
N LYS A 109 -2.36 9.59 8.99
CA LYS A 109 -1.89 9.71 7.60
C LYS A 109 -2.16 11.11 7.07
N GLN A 110 -1.36 11.52 6.09
CA GLN A 110 -1.49 12.81 5.41
C GLN A 110 -1.78 12.63 3.92
N TYR A 111 -2.93 12.02 3.58
CA TYR A 111 -3.30 11.74 2.19
C TYR A 111 -3.27 12.96 1.26
N PHE A 112 -3.51 14.15 1.81
CA PHE A 112 -3.56 15.41 1.06
C PHE A 112 -2.26 16.22 1.15
N TYR A 113 -1.13 15.62 1.56
CA TYR A 113 0.17 16.28 1.52
C TYR A 113 0.38 16.98 0.15
N PRO A 114 0.91 18.22 0.09
CA PRO A 114 1.52 19.02 1.17
C PRO A 114 0.53 19.77 2.07
N PHE A 115 -0.77 19.71 1.81
CA PHE A 115 -1.78 20.24 2.71
C PHE A 115 -1.83 19.30 3.93
N LYS A 116 -1.19 19.72 5.03
CA LYS A 116 -0.90 18.93 6.26
C LYS A 116 -2.15 18.45 7.04
N LYS A 117 -3.26 18.19 6.36
CA LYS A 117 -4.50 17.62 6.89
C LYS A 117 -4.25 16.17 7.27
N LYS A 118 -4.42 15.89 8.56
CA LYS A 118 -4.27 14.57 9.16
C LYS A 118 -5.59 13.80 9.08
N VAL A 119 -5.52 12.54 8.72
CA VAL A 119 -6.64 11.59 8.69
C VAL A 119 -6.23 10.40 9.54
N ARG A 120 -7.12 9.94 10.42
CA ARG A 120 -6.88 8.77 11.27
C ARG A 120 -8.02 7.79 11.08
N GLY A 121 -7.67 6.53 10.84
CA GLY A 121 -8.64 5.44 10.77
C GLY A 121 -9.04 4.95 12.17
N PHE A 122 -9.67 3.78 12.20
CA PHE A 122 -10.24 3.17 13.41
C PHE A 122 -9.83 1.71 13.60
N LEU A 123 -9.18 1.10 12.60
CA LEU A 123 -8.83 -0.30 12.56
C LEU A 123 -7.38 -0.51 13.05
N PRO A 124 -7.15 -1.26 14.14
CA PRO A 124 -5.79 -1.59 14.55
C PRO A 124 -5.08 -2.46 13.52
N ILE A 125 -3.79 -2.21 13.32
CA ILE A 125 -2.91 -3.05 12.49
C ILE A 125 -2.83 -4.46 13.10
N PHE A 126 -2.90 -5.48 12.24
CA PHE A 126 -3.00 -6.91 12.58
C PHE A 126 -4.24 -7.28 13.40
N SER A 127 -5.29 -6.47 13.35
CA SER A 127 -6.56 -6.84 13.97
C SER A 127 -7.18 -8.06 13.27
N LYS A 128 -8.06 -8.79 13.98
CA LYS A 128 -8.83 -9.90 13.39
C LYS A 128 -9.60 -9.46 12.13
N LEU A 129 -10.06 -8.22 12.11
CA LEU A 129 -10.78 -7.64 10.99
C LEU A 129 -9.88 -7.46 9.76
N GLU A 130 -8.64 -6.99 9.92
CA GLU A 130 -7.66 -6.91 8.82
C GLU A 130 -7.34 -8.29 8.25
N ILE A 131 -7.20 -9.30 9.13
CA ILE A 131 -6.98 -10.69 8.71
C ILE A 131 -8.18 -11.21 7.90
N ILE A 132 -9.41 -11.02 8.40
CA ILE A 132 -10.63 -11.43 7.68
C ILE A 132 -10.71 -10.73 6.32
N PHE A 133 -10.46 -9.42 6.28
CA PHE A 133 -10.49 -8.65 5.03
C PHE A 133 -9.45 -9.16 4.02
N THR A 134 -8.23 -9.45 4.48
CA THR A 134 -7.16 -10.02 3.64
C THR A 134 -7.54 -11.38 3.07
N ILE A 135 -8.16 -12.25 3.89
CA ILE A 135 -8.66 -13.56 3.45
C ILE A 135 -9.77 -13.41 2.40
N LEU A 136 -10.71 -12.47 2.59
CA LEU A 136 -11.76 -12.21 1.62
C LEU A 136 -11.20 -11.70 0.28
N LEU A 137 -10.17 -10.84 0.32
CA LEU A 137 -9.46 -10.38 -0.87
C LEU A 137 -8.78 -11.53 -1.63
N LEU A 138 -8.13 -12.44 -0.91
CA LEU A 138 -7.55 -13.66 -1.49
C LEU A 138 -8.64 -14.54 -2.12
N GLY A 139 -9.76 -14.74 -1.43
CA GLY A 139 -10.89 -15.50 -1.95
C GLY A 139 -11.45 -14.88 -3.24
N PHE A 140 -11.59 -13.57 -3.27
CA PHE A 140 -12.01 -12.83 -4.47
C PHE A 140 -11.01 -12.98 -5.62
N TYR A 141 -9.70 -12.89 -5.35
CA TYR A 141 -8.66 -13.13 -6.34
C TYR A 141 -8.77 -14.53 -6.96
N PHE A 142 -8.89 -15.58 -6.15
CA PHE A 142 -9.05 -16.95 -6.66
C PHE A 142 -10.37 -17.13 -7.43
N TYR A 143 -11.45 -16.50 -6.99
CA TYR A 143 -12.71 -16.51 -7.71
C TYR A 143 -12.57 -15.88 -9.10
N GLN A 144 -11.87 -14.74 -9.19
CA GLN A 144 -11.61 -14.07 -10.46
C GLN A 144 -10.79 -14.96 -11.40
N ILE A 145 -9.75 -15.63 -10.91
CA ILE A 145 -8.94 -16.55 -11.75
C ILE A 145 -9.77 -17.73 -12.27
N ASN A 146 -10.67 -18.30 -11.47
CA ASN A 146 -11.46 -19.47 -11.89
C ASN A 146 -12.56 -19.16 -12.92
N LEU A 147 -12.87 -17.88 -13.14
CA LEU A 147 -13.90 -17.45 -14.11
C LEU A 147 -13.36 -17.31 -15.54
N PHE A 148 -12.05 -17.35 -15.74
CA PHE A 148 -11.37 -17.15 -17.03
C PHE A 148 -10.46 -18.34 -17.35
#